data_AF-A0AAU7YA00-F1
#
_entry.id   AF-A0AAU7YA00-F1
#
_cell.length_a   1.000
_cell.length_b   1.000
_cell.length_c   1.000
_cell.angle_alpha   90.00
_cell.angle_beta   90.00
_cell.angle_gamma   90.00
#
_symmetry.space_group_name_H-M   'P 1'
#
loop_
_entity.id
_entity.type
_entity.pdbx_description
1 polymer ?
#
loop_
_entity_poly.entity_id
_entity_poly.type
_entity_poly.pdbx_seq_one_letter_code
_entity_poly.pdbx_strand_id
1 'polypeptide(L)'
;MNSDLEHRRLHQLADRLESRLNTVQVLAEVILDNAAMREGIPGPYLDDVREAALMEAVIHLSRSNQEDFQHVAKLAQLPLR
;
A
#
# COMPACT_ATOMS: atom_id res chain seq x y z
N MET A 1 24.82 21.34 -7.61
CA MET A 1 23.57 21.49 -8.38
C MET A 1 22.87 20.17 -8.72
N ASN A 2 23.57 19.03 -8.86
CA ASN A 2 22.90 17.74 -9.15
C ASN A 2 22.37 17.02 -7.88
N SER A 3 23.07 17.16 -6.75
CA SER A 3 22.72 16.54 -5.45
C SER A 3 21.35 16.96 -4.90
N ASP A 4 20.99 18.23 -5.07
CA ASP A 4 19.77 18.80 -4.48
C ASP A 4 18.52 18.35 -5.25
N LEU A 5 18.66 18.10 -6.57
CA LEU A 5 17.60 17.56 -7.40
C LEU A 5 17.36 16.08 -7.10
N GLU A 6 18.42 15.31 -6.89
CA GLU A 6 18.34 13.90 -6.50
C GLU A 6 17.71 13.75 -5.10
N HIS A 7 18.09 14.59 -4.14
CA HIS A 7 17.46 14.62 -2.81
C HIS A 7 15.97 14.95 -2.86
N ARG A 8 15.58 15.97 -3.63
CA ARG A 8 14.15 16.32 -3.79
C ARG A 8 13.36 15.20 -4.44
N ARG A 9 13.94 14.54 -5.45
CA ARG A 9 13.30 13.40 -6.12
C ARG A 9 13.13 12.22 -5.17
N LEU A 10 14.13 11.94 -4.35
CA LEU A 10 14.07 10.88 -3.34
C LEU A 10 12.97 11.15 -2.31
N HIS A 11 12.88 12.38 -1.79
CA HIS A 11 11.81 12.76 -0.88
C HIS A 11 10.41 12.60 -1.50
N GLN A 12 10.21 13.09 -2.72
CA GLN A 12 8.92 12.94 -3.41
C GLN A 12 8.52 11.47 -3.63
N LEU A 13 9.50 10.59 -3.88
CA LEU A 13 9.25 9.15 -4.01
C LEU A 13 8.90 8.52 -2.65
N ALA A 14 9.60 8.91 -1.58
CA ALA A 14 9.30 8.46 -0.23
C ALA A 14 7.89 8.88 0.23
N ASP A 15 7.52 10.15 0.03
CA ASP A 15 6.19 10.68 0.41
C ASP A 15 5.07 9.94 -0.34
N ARG A 16 5.27 9.66 -1.63
CA ARG A 16 4.31 8.89 -2.43
C ARG A 16 4.19 7.45 -1.94
N LEU A 17 5.30 6.83 -1.56
CA LEU A 17 5.31 5.47 -1.03
C LEU A 17 4.60 5.40 0.32
N GLU A 18 4.86 6.36 1.21
CA GLU A 18 4.18 6.47 2.51
C GLU A 18 2.66 6.60 2.33
N SER A 19 2.21 7.50 1.46
CA SER A 19 0.79 7.68 1.14
C SER A 19 0.14 6.39 0.62
N ARG A 20 0.84 5.64 -0.24
CA ARG A 20 0.36 4.36 -0.78
C ARG A 20 0.35 3.24 0.26
N LEU A 21 1.32 3.19 1.17
CA LEU A 21 1.34 2.21 2.27
C LEU A 21 0.16 2.45 3.22
N ASN A 22 -0.09 3.71 3.57
CA ASN A 22 -1.26 4.08 4.38
C ASN A 22 -2.57 3.69 3.68
N THR A 23 -2.68 3.90 2.37
CA THR A 23 -3.86 3.47 1.60
C THR A 23 -4.04 1.96 1.66
N VAL A 24 -2.98 1.19 1.44
CA VAL A 24 -3.03 -0.29 1.53
C VAL A 24 -3.47 -0.76 2.92
N GLN A 25 -2.97 -0.11 3.98
CA GLN A 25 -3.37 -0.44 5.35
C GLN A 25 -4.87 -0.21 5.56
N VAL A 26 -5.39 0.96 5.20
CA VAL A 26 -6.82 1.28 5.36
C VAL A 26 -7.69 0.32 4.56
N LEU A 27 -7.29 -0.07 3.35
CA LEU A 27 -8.05 -1.03 2.55
C LEU A 27 -8.03 -2.43 3.19
N ALA A 28 -6.91 -2.84 3.80
CA ALA A 28 -6.85 -4.10 4.54
C ALA A 28 -7.77 -4.07 5.78
N GLU A 29 -7.81 -2.96 6.51
CA GLU A 29 -8.74 -2.77 7.63
C GLU A 29 -10.20 -2.87 7.17
N VAL A 30 -10.56 -2.23 6.05
CA VAL A 30 -11.91 -2.35 5.47
C VAL A 30 -12.28 -3.79 5.11
N ILE A 31 -11.34 -4.58 4.56
CA ILE A 31 -11.58 -6.00 4.27
C ILE A 31 -11.81 -6.79 5.57
N LEU A 32 -11.00 -6.53 6.60
CA LEU A 32 -11.12 -7.20 7.90
C LEU A 32 -12.44 -6.86 8.59
N ASP A 33 -12.83 -5.59 8.58
CA ASP A 33 -14.10 -5.13 9.12
C ASP A 33 -15.28 -5.76 8.37
N ASN A 34 -15.21 -5.82 7.03
CA ASN A 34 -16.21 -6.49 6.22
C ASN A 34 -16.32 -7.98 6.58
N ALA A 35 -15.18 -8.66 6.71
CA ALA A 35 -15.13 -10.07 7.07
C ALA A 35 -15.72 -10.35 8.46
N ALA A 36 -15.50 -9.45 9.42
CA ALA A 36 -16.04 -9.56 10.78
C ALA A 36 -17.57 -9.48 10.81
N MET A 37 -18.20 -8.87 9.80
CA MET A 37 -19.66 -8.77 9.70
C MET A 37 -20.35 -10.01 9.11
N ARG A 38 -19.60 -11.04 8.67
CA ARG A 38 -20.17 -12.23 8.00
C ARG A 38 -21.27 -12.95 8.78
N GLU A 39 -21.16 -12.98 10.11
CA GLU A 39 -22.13 -13.62 11.00
C GLU A 39 -23.16 -12.63 11.59
N GLY A 40 -23.04 -11.34 11.28
CA GLY A 40 -23.84 -10.26 11.85
C GLY A 40 -25.10 -9.90 11.06
N ILE A 41 -26.02 -9.17 11.72
CA ILE A 41 -27.13 -8.47 11.07
C ILE A 41 -27.02 -6.97 11.41
N PRO A 42 -26.84 -6.07 10.42
CA PRO A 42 -26.70 -6.38 9.00
C PRO A 42 -25.40 -7.13 8.70
N GLY A 43 -25.43 -7.94 7.63
CA GLY A 43 -24.26 -8.64 7.13
C GLY A 43 -23.22 -7.71 6.50
N PRO A 44 -22.19 -8.25 5.84
CA PRO A 44 -21.11 -7.47 5.26
C PRO A 44 -21.61 -6.44 4.24
N TYR A 45 -20.91 -5.30 4.18
CA TYR A 45 -21.22 -4.24 3.22
C TYR A 45 -20.77 -4.60 1.79
N LEU A 46 -19.61 -5.24 1.67
CA LEU A 46 -19.09 -5.79 0.42
C LEU A 46 -19.58 -7.23 0.28
N ASP A 47 -20.17 -7.52 -0.87
CA ASP A 47 -20.42 -8.90 -1.31
C ASP A 47 -19.09 -9.64 -1.59
N ASP A 48 -19.17 -10.97 -1.71
CA ASP A 48 -17.99 -11.83 -1.91
C ASP A 48 -17.16 -11.43 -3.15
N VAL A 49 -17.83 -10.94 -4.22
CA VAL A 49 -17.15 -10.55 -5.47
C VAL A 49 -16.36 -9.27 -5.27
N ARG A 50 -16.94 -8.27 -4.60
CA ARG A 50 -16.29 -6.99 -4.30
C ARG A 50 -15.17 -7.17 -3.28
N GLU A 51 -15.38 -7.99 -2.25
CA GLU A 51 -14.35 -8.31 -1.26
C GLU A 51 -13.15 -8.98 -1.92
N ALA A 52 -13.38 -10.00 -2.77
CA ALA A 52 -12.31 -10.67 -3.50
C ALA A 52 -11.56 -9.71 -4.44
N ALA A 53 -12.26 -8.86 -5.18
CA ALA A 53 -11.64 -7.86 -6.05
C ALA A 53 -10.80 -6.85 -5.26
N LEU A 54 -11.27 -6.43 -4.08
CA LEU A 54 -10.55 -5.51 -3.21
C LEU A 54 -9.29 -6.16 -2.62
N MET A 55 -9.37 -7.43 -2.21
CA MET A 55 -8.23 -8.19 -1.74
C MET A 55 -7.16 -8.34 -2.83
N GLU A 56 -7.55 -8.66 -4.07
CA GLU A 56 -6.61 -8.74 -5.20
C GLU A 56 -5.93 -7.38 -5.46
N ALA A 57 -6.70 -6.29 -5.41
CA ALA A 57 -6.14 -4.94 -5.54
C ALA A 57 -5.12 -4.62 -4.44
N VAL A 58 -5.40 -4.98 -3.18
CA VAL A 58 -4.48 -4.84 -2.05
C VAL A 58 -3.19 -5.64 -2.27
N ILE A 59 -3.28 -6.86 -2.80
CA ILE A 59 -2.10 -7.69 -3.12
C ILE A 59 -1.25 -7.02 -4.19
N HIS A 60 -1.87 -6.56 -5.29
CA HIS A 60 -1.15 -5.88 -6.37
C HIS A 60 -0.48 -4.59 -5.90
N LEU A 61 -1.20 -3.77 -5.13
CA LEU A 61 -0.66 -2.53 -4.57
C LEU A 61 0.50 -2.80 -3.62
N SER A 62 0.40 -3.84 -2.78
CA SER A 62 1.46 -4.23 -1.84
C SER A 62 2.74 -4.64 -2.57
N ARG A 63 2.62 -5.45 -3.63
CA ARG A 63 3.78 -5.84 -4.46
C ARG A 63 4.43 -4.64 -5.13
N SER A 64 3.63 -3.77 -5.74
CA SER A 64 4.16 -2.55 -6.35
C SER A 64 4.80 -1.61 -5.33
N ASN A 65 4.22 -1.48 -4.13
CA ASN A 65 4.83 -0.70 -3.04
C ASN A 65 6.18 -1.28 -2.60
N GLN A 66 6.32 -2.61 -2.57
CA GLN A 66 7.58 -3.27 -2.25
C GLN A 66 8.67 -2.98 -3.30
N GLU A 67 8.32 -3.02 -4.59
CA GLU A 67 9.24 -2.68 -5.69
C GLU A 67 9.71 -1.22 -5.59
N ASP A 68 8.77 -0.30 -5.32
CA ASP A 68 9.07 1.12 -5.12
C ASP A 68 9.96 1.33 -3.89
N PHE A 69 9.69 0.62 -2.78
CA PHE A 69 10.55 0.65 -1.60
C PHE A 69 11.98 0.22 -1.91
N GLN A 70 12.14 -0.90 -2.63
CA GLN A 70 13.46 -1.37 -3.04
C GLN A 70 14.18 -0.34 -3.93
N HIS A 71 13.44 0.34 -4.80
CA HIS A 71 14.02 1.41 -5.63
C HIS A 71 14.48 2.61 -4.79
N VAL A 72 13.64 3.08 -3.86
CA VAL A 72 13.97 4.17 -2.94
C VAL A 72 15.18 3.80 -2.07
N ALA A 73 15.22 2.59 -1.53
CA ALA A 73 16.33 2.13 -0.69
C ALA A 73 17.65 2.03 -1.47
N LYS A 74 17.62 1.62 -2.75
CA LYS A 74 18.79 1.67 -3.66
C LYS A 74 19.29 3.11 -3.86
N LEU A 75 18.37 4.04 -4.15
CA LEU A 75 18.72 5.45 -4.36
C LEU A 75 19.27 6.11 -3.10
N ALA A 76 18.72 5.74 -1.94
CA ALA A 76 19.16 6.22 -0.62
C ALA A 76 20.43 5.53 -0.10
N GLN A 77 21.00 4.58 -0.87
CA GLN A 77 22.17 3.79 -0.46
C GLN A 77 21.99 3.09 0.90
N LEU A 78 20.74 2.73 1.22
CA LEU A 78 20.43 2.00 2.45
C LEU A 78 20.92 0.55 2.32
N PRO A 79 21.38 -0.07 3.42
CA PRO A 79 21.71 -1.49 3.41
C PRO A 79 20.45 -2.31 3.10
N LEU A 80 20.38 -2.84 1.89
CA LEU A 80 19.36 -3.81 1.48
C LEU A 80 19.75 -5.17 2.07
N ARG A 81 18.88 -5.72 2.92
CA ARG A 81 19.04 -7.08 3.49
C ARG A 81 18.43 -8.12 2.58
#